data_AF-A0A820W5B4-F1
#
_entry.id   AF-A0A820W5B4-F1
#
_cell.length_a   1.000
_cell.length_b   1.000
_cell.length_c   1.000
_cell.angle_alpha   90.00
_cell.angle_beta   90.00
_cell.angle_gamma   90.00
#
_symmetry.space_group_name_H-M   'P 1'
#
loop_
_entity.id
_entity.type
_entity.pdbx_description
1 polymer ?
#
loop_
_entity_poly.entity_id
_entity_poly.type
_entity_poly.pdbx_seq_one_letter_code
_entity_poly.pdbx_strand_id
1 'polypeptide(L)'
;MSIAIPTSNRQFYKILNDEDLLSQLLREQNLIQRHDQHKCHCGSLMTGGSRKKRLKGGTIKTYPTMRCVNRDCRNQINARKNTFFSYTDVLGRPNCKLDISTIFEMIWLWCQEIPASRIAALVQVSQPTVVDWLNFLREVCQEAFNDATQMGGVGKIVQID
;
A
#
# COMPACT_ATOMS: atom_id res chain seq x y z
N MET A 1 -14.77 -0.46 -14.75
CA MET A 1 -14.16 0.85 -15.06
C MET A 1 -12.84 0.89 -14.32
N SER A 2 -11.72 1.07 -15.02
CA SER A 2 -10.41 1.22 -14.38
C SER A 2 -10.35 2.56 -13.66
N ILE A 3 -9.96 2.58 -12.39
CA ILE A 3 -9.66 3.79 -11.63
C ILE A 3 -8.26 4.26 -12.05
N ALA A 4 -8.19 5.47 -12.59
CA ALA A 4 -6.92 6.10 -12.94
C ALA A 4 -6.16 6.52 -11.68
N ILE A 5 -4.83 6.46 -11.74
CA ILE A 5 -3.95 7.03 -10.72
C ILE A 5 -4.23 8.54 -10.62
N PRO A 6 -4.40 9.11 -9.40
CA PRO A 6 -4.70 10.53 -9.25
C PRO A 6 -3.56 11.39 -9.77
N THR A 7 -3.88 12.42 -10.56
CA THR A 7 -2.91 13.36 -11.13
C THR A 7 -2.96 14.75 -10.52
N SER A 8 -3.88 14.97 -9.58
CA SER A 8 -4.03 16.24 -8.86
C SER A 8 -4.43 16.00 -7.40
N ASN A 9 -4.10 16.96 -6.52
CA ASN A 9 -4.48 16.90 -5.11
C ASN A 9 -5.99 16.69 -4.91
N ARG A 10 -6.83 17.34 -5.72
CA ARG A 10 -8.28 17.19 -5.62
C ARG A 10 -8.73 15.75 -5.88
N GLN A 11 -8.19 15.11 -6.90
CA GLN A 11 -8.51 13.71 -7.21
C GLN A 11 -7.96 12.78 -6.12
N PHE A 12 -6.73 13.04 -5.67
CA PHE A 12 -6.09 12.26 -4.62
C PHE A 12 -6.93 12.24 -3.34
N TYR A 13 -7.30 13.41 -2.81
CA TYR A 13 -8.10 13.51 -1.59
C TYR A 13 -9.53 12.99 -1.75
N LYS A 14 -10.08 12.98 -2.97
CA LYS A 14 -11.37 12.31 -3.24
C LYS A 14 -11.24 10.80 -3.03
N ILE A 15 -10.17 10.18 -3.54
CA ILE A 15 -9.91 8.75 -3.40
C ILE A 15 -9.53 8.41 -1.95
N LEU A 16 -8.67 9.21 -1.33
CA LEU A 16 -8.20 8.99 0.03
C LEU A 16 -9.35 8.92 1.05
N ASN A 17 -10.37 9.76 0.88
CA ASN A 17 -11.51 9.85 1.78
C ASN A 17 -12.62 8.80 1.50
N ASP A 18 -12.47 7.97 0.47
CA ASP A 18 -13.41 6.91 0.11
C ASP A 18 -12.70 5.55 0.20
N GLU A 19 -12.95 4.81 1.29
CA GLU A 19 -12.29 3.53 1.57
C GLU A 19 -12.51 2.49 0.46
N ASP A 20 -13.67 2.50 -0.20
CA ASP A 20 -14.01 1.55 -1.24
C ASP A 20 -13.28 1.90 -2.54
N LEU A 21 -13.26 3.18 -2.94
CA LEU A 21 -12.48 3.66 -4.09
C LEU A 21 -10.98 3.43 -3.90
N LEU A 22 -10.43 3.73 -2.72
CA LEU A 22 -9.03 3.48 -2.40
C LEU A 22 -8.72 1.97 -2.49
N SER A 23 -9.54 1.14 -1.87
CA SER A 23 -9.35 -0.32 -1.90
C SER A 23 -9.46 -0.89 -3.32
N GLN A 24 -10.33 -0.33 -4.16
CA GLN A 24 -10.46 -0.72 -5.55
C GLN A 24 -9.21 -0.29 -6.36
N LEU A 25 -8.77 0.96 -6.23
CA LEU A 25 -7.57 1.47 -6.91
C LEU A 25 -6.34 0.59 -6.58
N LEU A 26 -6.10 0.35 -5.29
CA LEU A 26 -4.92 -0.43 -4.87
C LEU A 26 -4.95 -1.87 -5.39
N ARG A 27 -6.13 -2.47 -5.58
CA ARG A 27 -6.26 -3.80 -6.19
C ARG A 27 -6.02 -3.78 -7.69
N GLU A 28 -6.58 -2.80 -8.39
CA GLU A 28 -6.40 -2.66 -9.84
C GLU A 28 -4.93 -2.40 -10.21
N GLN A 29 -4.21 -1.67 -9.36
CA GLN A 29 -2.77 -1.43 -9.50
C GLN A 29 -1.89 -2.57 -8.95
N ASN A 30 -2.47 -3.70 -8.52
CA ASN A 30 -1.78 -4.84 -7.89
C ASN A 30 -0.94 -4.49 -6.64
N LEU A 31 -1.23 -3.39 -5.95
CA LEU A 31 -0.51 -2.97 -4.75
C LEU A 31 -1.01 -3.66 -3.47
N ILE A 32 -2.23 -4.21 -3.53
CA ILE A 32 -2.77 -5.15 -2.55
C ILE A 32 -3.34 -6.40 -3.24
N GLN A 33 -3.58 -7.47 -2.50
CA GLN A 33 -4.04 -8.73 -3.07
C GLN A 33 -5.35 -8.56 -3.86
N ARG A 34 -5.37 -9.05 -5.10
CA ARG A 34 -6.56 -9.10 -5.95
C ARG A 34 -7.47 -10.28 -5.63
N HIS A 35 -8.78 -10.06 -5.68
CA HIS A 35 -9.82 -11.07 -5.42
C HIS A 35 -9.77 -12.24 -6.40
N ASP A 36 -9.56 -11.92 -7.68
CA ASP A 36 -9.60 -12.88 -8.78
C ASP A 36 -8.32 -13.72 -8.91
N GLN A 37 -7.23 -13.34 -8.24
CA GLN A 37 -5.93 -14.00 -8.39
C GLN A 37 -5.46 -14.75 -7.14
N HIS A 38 -6.02 -14.45 -5.96
CA HIS A 38 -5.62 -15.12 -4.73
C HIS A 38 -6.47 -16.37 -4.45
N LYS A 39 -5.84 -17.55 -4.51
CA LYS A 39 -6.44 -18.82 -4.13
C LYS A 39 -6.19 -19.10 -2.65
N CYS A 40 -7.25 -19.49 -1.95
CA CYS A 40 -7.15 -20.03 -0.61
C CYS A 40 -6.37 -21.36 -0.63
N HIS A 41 -5.85 -21.79 0.52
CA HIS A 41 -5.19 -23.09 0.67
C HIS A 41 -6.10 -24.29 0.28
N CYS A 42 -7.43 -24.11 0.31
CA CYS A 42 -8.39 -25.12 -0.15
C CYS A 42 -8.64 -25.09 -1.67
N GLY A 43 -7.89 -24.27 -2.43
CA GLY A 43 -8.00 -24.13 -3.88
C GLY A 43 -9.11 -23.19 -4.37
N SER A 44 -10.06 -22.84 -3.52
CA SER A 44 -11.14 -21.91 -3.87
C SER A 44 -10.68 -20.45 -3.91
N LEU A 45 -11.34 -19.63 -4.73
CA LEU A 45 -11.10 -18.19 -4.82
C LEU A 45 -11.48 -17.46 -3.51
N MET A 46 -10.96 -16.25 -3.34
CA MET A 46 -11.30 -15.39 -2.20
C MET A 46 -12.01 -14.13 -2.68
N THR A 47 -12.99 -13.66 -1.91
CA THR A 47 -13.73 -12.42 -2.17
C THR A 47 -13.35 -11.34 -1.17
N GLY A 48 -13.47 -10.09 -1.62
CA GLY A 48 -13.20 -8.93 -0.79
C GLY A 48 -14.24 -8.70 0.27
N GLY A 49 -13.78 -8.14 1.38
CA GLY A 49 -14.63 -7.56 2.39
C GLY A 49 -13.83 -6.73 3.37
N SER A 50 -14.49 -6.32 4.44
CA SER A 50 -13.89 -5.47 5.46
C SER A 50 -14.24 -6.00 6.85
N ARG A 51 -13.26 -6.01 7.76
CA ARG A 51 -13.46 -6.33 9.17
C ARG A 51 -13.38 -5.04 9.98
N LYS A 52 -14.41 -4.76 10.77
CA LYS A 52 -14.40 -3.66 11.73
C LYS A 52 -13.88 -4.15 13.09
N LYS A 53 -13.01 -3.37 13.72
CA LYS A 53 -12.52 -3.64 15.09
C LYS A 53 -12.63 -2.35 15.91
N ARG A 54 -13.23 -2.45 17.09
CA ARG A 54 -13.26 -1.37 18.06
C ARG A 54 -11.93 -1.32 18.83
N LEU A 55 -11.31 -0.15 18.88
CA LEU A 55 -10.06 0.08 19.61
C LEU A 55 -10.33 0.52 21.05
N LYS A 56 -9.29 0.46 21.90
CA LYS A 56 -9.32 1.07 23.24
C LYS A 56 -9.43 2.59 23.04
N GLY A 57 -10.61 3.15 23.30
CA GLY A 57 -10.97 4.54 22.96
C GLY A 57 -12.28 4.67 22.17
N GLY A 58 -12.93 3.56 21.79
CA GLY A 58 -14.24 3.57 21.13
C GLY A 58 -14.19 3.76 19.62
N THR A 59 -13.08 4.26 19.07
CA THR A 59 -12.83 4.36 17.62
C THR A 59 -13.00 3.02 16.93
N ILE A 60 -13.75 3.00 15.83
CA ILE A 60 -13.90 1.83 14.97
C ILE A 60 -12.89 1.94 13.83
N LYS A 61 -12.04 0.93 13.68
CA LYS A 61 -11.08 0.82 12.58
C LYS A 61 -11.51 -0.29 11.64
N THR A 62 -11.53 0.02 10.34
CA THR A 62 -11.87 -0.92 9.27
C THR A 62 -10.58 -1.50 8.68
N TYR A 63 -10.55 -2.82 8.50
CA TYR A 63 -9.42 -3.52 7.91
C TYR A 63 -9.90 -4.25 6.65
N PRO A 64 -9.28 -4.02 5.49
CA PRO A 64 -9.62 -4.79 4.30
C PRO A 64 -9.17 -6.24 4.49
N THR A 65 -10.07 -7.17 4.14
CA THR A 65 -9.86 -8.61 4.29
C THR A 65 -10.31 -9.36 3.04
N MET A 66 -9.79 -10.58 2.93
CA MET A 66 -10.17 -11.54 1.91
C MET A 66 -10.82 -12.72 2.61
N ARG A 67 -11.98 -13.18 2.14
CA ARG A 67 -12.68 -14.36 2.68
C ARG A 67 -12.82 -15.42 1.60
N CYS A 68 -12.55 -16.67 1.96
CA CYS A 68 -12.74 -17.79 1.05
C CYS A 68 -14.22 -17.96 0.69
N VAL A 69 -14.52 -18.20 -0.60
CA VAL A 69 -15.89 -18.46 -1.07
C VAL A 69 -16.43 -19.81 -0.62
N ASN A 70 -15.55 -20.76 -0.31
CA ASN A 70 -15.94 -22.06 0.20
C ASN A 70 -16.45 -21.93 1.65
N ARG A 71 -17.74 -22.26 1.82
CA ARG A 71 -18.47 -22.15 3.08
C ARG A 71 -17.98 -23.11 4.16
N ASP A 72 -17.26 -24.17 3.80
CA ASP A 72 -16.71 -25.13 4.76
C ASP A 72 -15.32 -24.68 5.24
N CYS A 73 -14.56 -24.00 4.39
CA CYS A 73 -13.24 -23.48 4.72
C CYS A 73 -13.33 -22.21 5.59
N ARG A 74 -14.14 -21.22 5.18
CA ARG A 74 -14.34 -19.91 5.86
C ARG A 74 -13.06 -19.14 6.21
N ASN A 75 -11.91 -19.53 5.67
CA ASN A 75 -10.64 -18.89 5.96
C ASN A 75 -10.70 -17.40 5.57
N GLN A 76 -10.13 -16.54 6.42
CA GLN A 76 -10.12 -15.09 6.23
C GLN A 76 -8.72 -14.56 6.51
N ILE A 77 -8.17 -13.81 5.55
CA ILE A 77 -6.83 -13.22 5.63
C ILE A 77 -6.90 -11.69 5.49
N ASN A 78 -5.83 -11.01 5.91
CA ASN A 78 -5.67 -9.58 5.68
C ASN A 78 -5.34 -9.33 4.20
N ALA A 79 -6.05 -8.40 3.54
CA ALA A 79 -5.82 -8.11 2.12
C ALA A 79 -4.44 -7.48 1.83
N ARG A 80 -3.79 -6.94 2.85
CA ARG A 80 -2.41 -6.41 2.76
C ARG A 80 -1.33 -7.47 2.88
N LYS A 81 -1.66 -8.69 3.29
CA LYS A 81 -0.64 -9.69 3.63
C LYS A 81 0.30 -9.94 2.44
N ASN A 82 1.61 -9.88 2.69
CA ASN A 82 2.66 -10.04 1.67
C ASN A 82 2.60 -8.99 0.56
N THR A 83 2.19 -7.77 0.90
CA THR A 83 2.22 -6.62 -0.01
C THR A 83 3.01 -5.49 0.62
N PHE A 84 3.38 -4.48 -0.17
CA PHE A 84 4.06 -3.27 0.31
C PHE A 84 3.40 -2.67 1.56
N PHE A 85 2.06 -2.67 1.61
CA PHE A 85 1.29 -2.12 2.74
C PHE A 85 1.31 -2.97 4.02
N SER A 86 1.93 -4.16 4.04
CA SER A 86 1.97 -4.99 5.24
C SER A 86 3.12 -4.71 6.20
N TYR A 87 4.14 -3.94 5.79
CA TYR A 87 5.40 -3.64 6.49
C TYR A 87 5.75 -4.61 7.64
N THR A 88 6.72 -5.47 7.37
CA THR A 88 7.32 -6.36 8.35
C THR A 88 8.61 -5.74 8.90
N ASP A 89 8.84 -5.87 10.20
CA ASP A 89 10.13 -5.48 10.79
C ASP A 89 11.26 -6.41 10.33
N VAL A 90 12.50 -6.09 10.73
CA VAL A 90 13.71 -6.89 10.43
C VAL A 90 13.65 -8.33 10.94
N LEU A 91 12.70 -8.66 11.82
CA LEU A 91 12.45 -10.02 12.32
C LEU A 91 11.30 -10.72 11.58
N GLY A 92 10.80 -10.13 10.49
CA GLY A 92 9.69 -10.64 9.69
C GLY A 92 8.32 -10.51 10.36
N ARG A 93 8.20 -9.75 11.46
CA ARG A 93 6.94 -9.61 12.18
C ARG A 93 6.10 -8.48 11.57
N PRO A 94 4.79 -8.67 11.37
CA PRO A 94 3.93 -7.62 10.85
C PRO A 94 3.85 -6.47 11.86
N ASN A 95 4.40 -5.31 11.49
CA ASN A 95 4.47 -4.12 12.35
C ASN A 95 3.60 -2.96 11.83
N CYS A 96 2.90 -3.15 10.72
CA CYS A 96 2.04 -2.11 10.16
C CYS A 96 0.73 -1.89 10.96
N LYS A 97 0.78 -1.00 11.95
CA LYS A 97 -0.40 -0.52 12.70
C LYS A 97 -1.13 0.63 12.02
N LEU A 98 -0.53 1.23 10.98
CA LEU A 98 -1.10 2.36 10.25
C LEU A 98 -2.24 1.93 9.33
N ASP A 99 -3.14 2.88 9.08
CA ASP A 99 -4.19 2.74 8.09
C ASP A 99 -3.62 2.86 6.68
N ILE A 100 -4.28 2.18 5.73
CA ILE A 100 -3.86 2.23 4.32
C ILE A 100 -3.94 3.65 3.77
N SER A 101 -4.99 4.38 4.12
CA SER A 101 -5.14 5.80 3.74
C SER A 101 -3.96 6.61 4.25
N THR A 102 -3.58 6.48 5.53
CA THR A 102 -2.42 7.16 6.09
C THR A 102 -1.14 6.85 5.33
N ILE A 103 -0.87 5.57 5.02
CA ILE A 103 0.30 5.17 4.23
C ILE A 103 0.25 5.77 2.83
N PHE A 104 -0.92 5.70 2.17
CA PHE A 104 -1.11 6.23 0.83
C PHE A 104 -0.92 7.75 0.77
N GLU A 105 -1.37 8.49 1.80
CA GLU A 105 -1.13 9.92 1.95
C GLU A 105 0.35 10.24 2.19
N MET A 106 1.04 9.46 3.02
CA MET A 106 2.50 9.62 3.21
C MET A 106 3.25 9.46 1.88
N ILE A 107 2.90 8.45 1.08
CA ILE A 107 3.52 8.22 -0.23
C ILE A 107 3.27 9.41 -1.15
N TRP A 108 2.02 9.87 -1.24
CA TRP A 108 1.65 11.01 -2.07
C TRP A 108 2.43 12.28 -1.70
N LEU A 109 2.48 12.61 -0.41
CA LEU A 109 3.21 13.78 0.08
C LEU A 109 4.72 13.65 -0.14
N TRP A 110 5.27 12.44 -0.03
CA TRP A 110 6.67 12.18 -0.33
C TRP A 110 7.00 12.40 -1.81
N CYS A 111 6.12 11.96 -2.72
CA CYS A 111 6.24 12.23 -4.15
C CYS A 111 6.12 13.72 -4.50
N GLN A 112 5.52 14.53 -3.63
CA GLN A 112 5.47 16.00 -3.74
C GLN A 112 6.65 16.69 -3.03
N GLU A 113 7.69 15.92 -2.67
CA GLU A 113 8.92 16.41 -2.01
C GLU A 113 8.68 17.10 -0.66
N ILE A 114 7.58 16.78 0.02
CA ILE A 114 7.28 17.35 1.33
C ILE A 114 8.25 16.77 2.38
N PRO A 115 8.89 17.60 3.23
CA PRO A 115 9.81 17.11 4.25
C PRO A 115 9.14 16.19 5.28
N ALA A 116 9.87 15.18 5.76
CA ALA A 116 9.36 14.17 6.70
C ALA A 116 8.70 14.75 7.97
N SER A 117 9.26 15.84 8.52
CA SER A 117 8.68 16.54 9.69
C SER A 117 7.32 17.16 9.38
N ARG A 118 7.13 17.69 8.17
CA ARG A 118 5.85 18.24 7.71
C ARG A 118 4.86 17.13 7.40
N ILE A 119 5.31 16.04 6.78
CA ILE A 119 4.47 14.84 6.57
C ILE A 119 3.94 14.33 7.91
N ALA A 120 4.81 14.17 8.92
CA ALA A 120 4.43 13.73 10.27
C ALA A 120 3.33 14.60 10.89
N ALA A 121 3.43 15.92 10.73
CA ALA A 121 2.40 16.85 11.19
C ALA A 121 1.10 16.76 10.38
N LEU A 122 1.16 16.52 9.07
CA LEU A 122 -0.04 16.42 8.22
C LEU A 122 -0.82 15.13 8.49
N VAL A 123 -0.13 13.99 8.54
CA VAL A 123 -0.77 12.68 8.70
C VAL A 123 -0.96 12.26 10.17
N GLN A 124 -0.51 13.08 11.12
CA GLN A 124 -0.61 12.84 12.57
C GLN A 124 0.06 11.52 13.00
N VAL A 125 1.24 11.24 12.45
CA VAL A 125 2.07 10.06 12.76
C VAL A 125 3.40 10.54 13.33
N SER A 126 3.99 9.75 14.24
CA SER A 126 5.29 10.10 14.82
C SER A 126 6.36 10.24 13.73
N GLN A 127 7.23 11.25 13.85
CA GLN A 127 8.29 11.50 12.88
C GLN A 127 9.20 10.27 12.66
N PRO A 128 9.61 9.49 13.69
CA PRO A 128 10.37 8.27 13.47
C PRO A 128 9.63 7.27 12.57
N THR A 129 8.34 7.04 12.81
CA THR A 129 7.53 6.15 11.98
C THR A 129 7.44 6.65 10.54
N VAL A 130 7.29 7.96 10.32
CA VAL A 130 7.30 8.52 8.96
C VAL A 130 8.66 8.26 8.29
N VAL A 131 9.76 8.55 8.97
CA VAL A 131 11.12 8.32 8.44
C VAL A 131 11.32 6.86 8.05
N ASP A 132 10.87 5.91 8.88
CA ASP A 132 10.93 4.47 8.54
C ASP A 132 10.19 4.16 7.24
N TRP A 133 8.98 4.71 7.06
CA TRP A 133 8.21 4.53 5.82
C TRP A 133 8.88 5.18 4.60
N LEU A 134 9.48 6.36 4.76
CA LEU A 134 10.17 7.02 3.66
C LEU A 134 11.45 6.29 3.26
N ASN A 135 12.16 5.69 4.22
CA ASN A 135 13.29 4.81 3.93
C ASN A 135 12.83 3.56 3.19
N PHE A 136 11.74 2.92 3.65
CA PHE A 136 11.16 1.77 2.96
C PHE A 136 10.70 2.10 1.53
N LEU A 137 10.17 3.30 1.29
CA LEU A 137 9.87 3.78 -0.07
C LEU A 137 11.12 3.94 -0.92
N ARG A 138 12.20 4.46 -0.34
CA ARG A 138 13.48 4.63 -1.03
C ARG A 138 14.10 3.29 -1.41
N GLU A 139 13.99 2.26 -0.57
CA GLU A 139 14.43 0.90 -0.87
C GLU A 139 13.73 0.34 -2.11
N VAL A 140 12.41 0.52 -2.23
CA VAL A 140 11.65 0.10 -3.42
C VAL A 140 12.13 0.82 -4.69
N CYS A 141 12.37 2.12 -4.61
CA CYS A 141 12.92 2.87 -5.75
C CYS A 141 14.33 2.39 -6.12
N GLN A 142 15.14 2.02 -5.13
CA GLN A 142 16.49 1.52 -5.34
C GLN A 142 16.47 0.13 -5.99
N GLU A 143 15.59 -0.77 -5.57
CA GLU A 143 15.39 -2.08 -6.20
C GLU A 143 14.99 -1.92 -7.68
N ALA A 144 14.01 -1.05 -7.96
CA ALA A 144 13.62 -0.74 -9.33
C ALA A 144 14.75 -0.14 -10.18
N PHE A 145 15.64 0.64 -9.56
CA PHE A 145 16.83 1.16 -10.24
C PHE A 145 17.90 0.08 -10.49
N ASN A 146 18.10 -0.84 -9.54
CA ASN A 146 19.05 -1.93 -9.68
C ASN A 146 18.62 -2.94 -10.76
N ASP A 147 17.32 -3.16 -10.91
CA ASP A 147 16.73 -3.98 -11.97
C ASP A 147 16.70 -3.26 -13.33
N ALA A 148 17.01 -1.95 -13.37
CA ALA A 148 17.04 -1.20 -14.60
C ALA A 148 18.16 -1.72 -15.52
N THR A 149 17.85 -1.86 -16.80
CA THR A 149 18.85 -2.23 -17.81
C THR A 149 19.92 -1.14 -17.88
N GLN A 150 21.20 -1.54 -17.90
CA GLN A 150 22.32 -0.61 -17.97
C GLN A 150 22.13 0.41 -19.10
N MET A 151 22.08 1.69 -18.73
CA MET A 151 22.08 2.78 -19.71
C MET A 151 23.49 2.95 -20.27
N GLY A 152 23.65 2.74 -21.57
CA GLY A 152 24.95 2.79 -22.27
C GLY A 152 25.59 1.41 -22.47
N GLY A 153 26.87 1.42 -22.84
CA GLY A 153 27.66 0.23 -23.18
C GLY A 153 28.70 0.53 -24.26
N VAL A 154 29.65 -0.39 -24.49
CA VAL A 154 30.67 -0.21 -25.54
C VAL A 154 29.96 -0.01 -26.88
N GLY A 155 30.21 1.14 -27.53
CA GLY A 155 29.57 1.53 -28.79
C GLY A 155 28.19 2.21 -28.68
N LYS A 156 27.65 2.44 -27.47
CA LYS A 156 26.43 3.23 -27.28
C LYS A 156 26.77 4.64 -26.82
N ILE A 157 26.45 5.63 -27.67
CA ILE A 157 26.50 7.04 -27.31
C ILE A 157 25.22 7.36 -26.54
N VAL A 158 25.36 7.74 -25.27
CA VAL A 158 24.26 8.23 -24.43
C VAL A 158 24.40 9.75 -24.35
N GLN A 159 23.38 10.46 -24.76
CA GLN A 159 23.31 11.91 -24.60
C GLN A 159 22.70 12.21 -23.22
N ILE A 160 23.39 13.04 -22.45
CA ILE A 160 22.92 13.57 -21.16
C ILE A 160 22.67 15.06 -21.42
N ASP A 161 21.45 15.51 -21.16
CA ASP A 161 21.04 16.93 -21.19
C ASP A 161 21.25 17.55 -19.81
#